data_AF-A0A699ZXE6-F1
#
_entry.id   AF-A0A699ZXE6-F1
#
_cell.length_a   1.000
_cell.length_b   1.000
_cell.length_c   1.000
_cell.angle_alpha   90.00
_cell.angle_beta   90.00
_cell.angle_gamma   90.00
#
_symmetry.space_group_name_H-M   'P 1'
#
loop_
_entity.id
_entity.type
_entity.pdbx_description
1 polymer ?
#
loop_
_entity_poly.entity_id
_entity_poly.type
_entity_poly.pdbx_seq_one_letter_code
_entity_poly.pdbx_strand_id
1 'polypeptide(L)'
;VFETIDKLQEVNPMLGFRGCRLGITYPEITEMQVQAIFEAAVACSQEGVLVLPDIMVPLVGSVPELADQEGLVRRVAERVMKAAGVQVQYHVGTMIEVPRAALMADSIAKVAEFFSFGTNDLTQMTYGFSRDDISKFLPTYLEKGILQSDPFQ
;
A
#
# COMPACT_ATOMS: atom_id res chain seq x y z
N VAL A 1 -23.76 13.55 9.09
CA VAL A 1 -23.74 12.40 8.17
C VAL A 1 -23.75 12.87 6.72
N PHE A 2 -24.80 13.53 6.21
CA PHE A 2 -24.84 14.03 4.83
C PHE A 2 -23.67 14.95 4.45
N GLU A 3 -23.35 15.93 5.29
CA GLU A 3 -22.21 16.83 5.05
C GLU A 3 -20.84 16.10 5.01
N THR A 4 -20.70 15.01 5.76
CA THR A 4 -19.48 14.19 5.75
C THR A 4 -19.40 13.36 4.46
N ILE A 5 -20.53 12.83 3.99
CA ILE A 5 -20.62 12.11 2.72
C ILE A 5 -20.20 13.04 1.57
N ASP A 6 -20.76 14.25 1.52
CA ASP A 6 -20.44 15.22 0.47
C ASP A 6 -18.96 15.62 0.48
N LYS A 7 -18.35 15.77 1.67
CA LYS A 7 -16.93 16.10 1.82
C LYS A 7 -15.98 14.97 1.39
N LEU A 8 -16.40 13.72 1.53
CA LEU A 8 -15.59 12.55 1.18
C LEU A 8 -15.85 12.06 -0.25
N GLN A 9 -16.83 12.64 -0.95
CA GLN A 9 -17.12 12.29 -2.33
C GLN A 9 -15.99 12.76 -3.25
N GLU A 10 -15.47 11.84 -4.05
CA GLU A 10 -14.40 12.10 -5.00
C GLU A 10 -14.87 11.84 -6.44
N VAL A 11 -14.37 12.64 -7.38
CA VAL A 11 -14.68 12.46 -8.81
C VAL A 11 -14.03 11.18 -9.35
N ASN A 12 -12.79 10.88 -8.93
CA ASN A 12 -12.04 9.69 -9.34
C ASN A 12 -11.46 8.96 -8.11
N PRO A 13 -12.26 8.14 -7.41
CA PRO A 13 -11.86 7.53 -6.14
C PRO A 13 -10.59 6.65 -6.23
N MET A 14 -10.33 6.07 -7.41
CA MET A 14 -9.13 5.27 -7.65
C MET A 14 -7.84 6.08 -7.42
N LEU A 15 -7.82 7.36 -7.81
CA LEU A 15 -6.66 8.26 -7.66
C LEU A 15 -6.76 9.18 -6.44
N GLY A 16 -7.75 8.97 -5.59
CA GLY A 16 -8.15 9.91 -4.54
C GLY A 16 -7.41 9.75 -3.21
N PHE A 17 -8.13 10.07 -2.14
CA PHE A 17 -7.66 10.15 -0.77
C PHE A 17 -7.65 8.78 -0.08
N ARG A 18 -6.64 7.98 -0.43
CA ARG A 18 -6.46 6.60 0.02
C ARG A 18 -4.98 6.22 0.15
N GLY A 19 -4.72 5.00 0.60
CA GLY A 19 -3.38 4.43 0.73
C GLY A 19 -2.50 5.23 1.70
N CYS A 20 -1.22 5.40 1.40
CA CYS A 20 -0.29 6.15 2.25
C CYS A 20 -0.74 7.59 2.54
N ARG A 21 -1.47 8.24 1.61
CA ARG A 21 -1.96 9.62 1.79
C ARG A 21 -2.93 9.72 2.97
N LEU A 22 -3.78 8.71 3.13
CA LEU A 22 -4.70 8.62 4.24
C LEU A 22 -3.94 8.38 5.56
N GLY A 23 -3.00 7.43 5.55
CA GLY A 23 -2.17 7.12 6.73
C GLY A 23 -1.21 8.24 7.14
N ILE A 24 -0.79 9.11 6.21
CA ILE A 24 -0.01 10.31 6.53
C ILE A 24 -0.90 11.38 7.15
N THR A 25 -2.14 11.51 6.65
CA THR A 25 -3.08 12.55 7.14
C THR A 25 -3.72 12.18 8.47
N TYR A 26 -4.02 10.89 8.66
CA TYR A 26 -4.60 10.31 9.87
C TYR A 26 -3.70 9.18 10.37
N PRO A 27 -2.53 9.51 10.95
CA PRO A 27 -1.55 8.53 11.41
C PRO A 27 -2.11 7.52 12.40
N GLU A 28 -3.13 7.89 13.18
CA GLU A 28 -3.80 7.00 14.12
C GLU A 28 -4.36 5.72 13.47
N ILE A 29 -4.67 5.75 12.17
CA ILE A 29 -5.14 4.57 11.43
C ILE A 29 -3.98 3.59 11.25
N THR A 30 -2.84 4.07 10.74
CA THR A 30 -1.63 3.25 10.57
C THR A 30 -1.13 2.76 11.94
N GLU A 31 -1.13 3.62 12.95
CA GLU A 31 -0.72 3.25 14.31
C GLU A 31 -1.54 2.09 14.87
N MET A 32 -2.88 2.17 14.75
CA MET A 32 -3.79 1.13 15.20
C MET A 32 -3.53 -0.20 14.48
N GLN A 33 -3.38 -0.17 13.15
CA GLN A 33 -3.11 -1.37 12.35
C GLN A 33 -1.77 -2.02 12.71
N VAL A 34 -0.71 -1.21 12.82
CA VAL A 34 0.62 -1.69 13.19
C VAL A 34 0.60 -2.28 14.59
N GLN A 35 -0.02 -1.58 15.55
CA GLN A 35 -0.15 -2.09 16.91
C GLN A 35 -0.84 -3.46 16.94
N ALA A 36 -1.98 -3.62 16.24
CA ALA A 36 -2.69 -4.88 16.17
C ALA A 36 -1.83 -6.02 15.60
N ILE A 37 -1.07 -5.76 14.52
CA ILE A 37 -0.19 -6.75 13.90
C ILE A 37 0.92 -7.18 14.87
N PHE A 38 1.58 -6.23 15.54
CA PHE A 38 2.69 -6.55 16.43
C PHE A 38 2.24 -7.17 17.75
N GLU A 39 1.08 -6.79 18.29
CA GLU A 39 0.50 -7.47 19.46
C GLU A 39 0.21 -8.94 19.15
N ALA A 40 -0.37 -9.23 17.97
CA ALA A 40 -0.61 -10.59 17.53
C ALA A 40 0.70 -11.37 17.30
N ALA A 41 1.68 -10.76 16.64
CA ALA A 41 2.97 -11.39 16.38
C ALA A 41 3.73 -11.72 17.68
N VAL A 42 3.68 -10.81 18.67
CA VAL A 42 4.23 -11.04 20.02
C VAL A 42 3.52 -12.20 20.71
N ALA A 43 2.19 -12.25 20.69
CA ALA A 43 1.42 -13.32 21.32
C ALA A 43 1.81 -14.69 20.73
N CYS A 44 1.85 -14.81 19.40
CA CYS A 44 2.29 -16.03 18.73
C CYS A 44 3.75 -16.40 19.05
N SER A 45 4.65 -15.42 19.12
CA SER A 45 6.06 -15.65 19.47
C SER A 45 6.22 -16.20 20.89
N GLN A 46 5.42 -15.72 21.85
CA GLN A 46 5.40 -16.23 23.23
C GLN A 46 4.89 -17.68 23.32
N GLU A 47 4.05 -18.10 22.37
CA GLU A 47 3.61 -19.50 22.23
C GLU A 47 4.63 -20.39 21.48
N GLY A 48 5.79 -19.82 21.10
CA GLY A 48 6.85 -20.55 20.40
C GLY A 48 6.65 -20.64 18.88
N VAL A 49 5.71 -19.89 18.32
CA VAL A 49 5.50 -19.81 16.87
C VAL A 49 6.49 -18.81 16.28
N LEU A 50 7.24 -19.23 15.25
CA LEU A 50 8.09 -18.32 14.49
C LEU A 50 7.22 -17.42 13.59
N VAL A 51 7.23 -16.12 13.85
CA VAL A 51 6.50 -15.11 13.07
C VAL A 51 7.48 -14.10 12.48
N LEU A 52 7.29 -13.78 11.20
CA LEU A 52 8.07 -12.77 10.46
C LEU A 52 7.10 -11.87 9.68
N PRO A 53 6.55 -10.81 10.30
CA PRO A 53 5.57 -9.93 9.65
C PRO A 53 6.23 -9.08 8.55
N ASP A 54 5.57 -8.95 7.41
CA ASP A 54 5.91 -8.00 6.36
C ASP A 54 4.85 -6.88 6.32
N ILE A 55 5.26 -5.66 6.65
CA ILE A 55 4.38 -4.49 6.64
C ILE A 55 4.57 -3.76 5.32
N MET A 56 3.49 -3.63 4.54
CA MET A 56 3.55 -3.02 3.22
C MET A 56 2.75 -1.71 3.16
N VAL A 57 3.41 -0.64 2.74
CA VAL A 57 2.77 0.68 2.54
C VAL A 57 2.25 0.79 1.09
N PRO A 58 0.94 1.03 0.89
CA PRO A 58 0.33 1.13 -0.44
C PRO A 58 0.38 2.55 -1.03
N LEU A 59 0.27 2.65 -2.35
CA LEU A 59 0.14 3.88 -3.16
C LEU A 59 1.26 4.91 -2.98
N VAL A 60 2.44 4.46 -2.59
CA VAL A 60 3.64 5.31 -2.50
C VAL A 60 3.99 5.83 -3.89
N GLY A 61 4.21 7.13 -4.02
CA GLY A 61 4.73 7.76 -5.23
C GLY A 61 6.13 8.37 -5.06
N SER A 62 6.61 8.51 -3.83
CA SER A 62 7.85 9.21 -3.48
C SER A 62 8.51 8.67 -2.21
N VAL A 63 9.83 8.90 -2.09
CA VAL A 63 10.60 8.47 -0.91
C VAL A 63 10.10 9.09 0.40
N PRO A 64 9.75 10.39 0.48
CA PRO A 64 9.25 10.96 1.73
C PRO A 64 7.93 10.34 2.20
N GLU A 65 7.03 9.97 1.30
CA GLU A 65 5.77 9.29 1.67
C GLU A 65 6.05 7.93 2.33
N LEU A 66 6.98 7.15 1.76
CA LEU A 66 7.37 5.88 2.36
C LEU A 66 8.10 6.08 3.69
N ALA A 67 9.05 7.01 3.74
CA ALA A 67 9.85 7.26 4.94
C ALA A 67 8.99 7.72 6.13
N ASP A 68 7.95 8.52 5.90
CA ASP A 68 7.00 8.94 6.93
C ASP A 68 6.30 7.73 7.56
N GLN A 69 5.69 6.88 6.71
CA GLN A 69 4.93 5.73 7.16
C GLN A 69 5.83 4.64 7.75
N GLU A 70 7.01 4.40 7.16
CA GLU A 70 8.01 3.47 7.69
C GLU A 70 8.45 3.89 9.10
N GLY A 71 8.73 5.18 9.30
CA GLY A 71 9.12 5.70 10.61
C GLY A 71 8.01 5.52 11.63
N LEU A 72 6.74 5.69 11.24
CA LEU A 72 5.59 5.43 12.09
C LEU A 72 5.49 3.94 12.48
N VAL A 73 5.59 3.05 11.50
CA VAL A 73 5.56 1.59 11.70
C VAL A 73 6.63 1.18 12.70
N ARG A 74 7.88 1.61 12.49
CA ARG A 74 8.99 1.23 13.38
C ARG A 74 8.78 1.71 14.81
N ARG A 75 8.33 2.97 15.01
CA ARG A 75 8.06 3.51 16.36
C ARG A 75 7.00 2.69 17.10
N VAL A 76 5.91 2.33 16.42
CA VAL A 76 4.83 1.56 17.04
C VAL A 76 5.26 0.13 17.33
N ALA A 77 5.93 -0.52 16.37
CA ALA A 77 6.48 -1.86 16.53
C ALA A 77 7.44 -1.96 17.72
N GLU A 78 8.39 -1.01 17.83
CA GLU A 78 9.33 -0.94 18.94
C GLU A 78 8.61 -0.76 20.28
N ARG A 79 7.61 0.12 20.34
CA ARG A 79 6.82 0.35 21.57
C ARG A 79 6.13 -0.94 22.04
N VAL A 80 5.48 -1.67 21.13
CA VAL A 80 4.75 -2.92 21.46
C VAL A 80 5.73 -4.00 21.90
N MET A 81 6.80 -4.23 21.14
CA MET A 81 7.82 -5.22 21.46
C MET A 81 8.51 -4.94 22.80
N LYS A 82 8.84 -3.66 23.07
CA LYS A 82 9.46 -3.24 24.32
C LYS A 82 8.52 -3.46 25.52
N ALA A 83 7.24 -3.15 25.37
CA ALA A 83 6.25 -3.36 26.44
C ALA A 83 6.08 -4.85 26.78
N ALA A 84 6.16 -5.73 25.78
CA ALA A 84 6.04 -7.17 25.95
C ALA A 84 7.35 -7.88 26.35
N GLY A 85 8.50 -7.22 26.20
CA GLY A 85 9.81 -7.84 26.41
C GLY A 85 10.15 -8.92 25.38
N VAL A 86 9.52 -8.89 24.20
CA VAL A 86 9.68 -9.87 23.12
C VAL A 86 10.17 -9.16 21.88
N GLN A 87 11.17 -9.74 21.21
CA GLN A 87 11.64 -9.25 19.91
C GLN A 87 11.04 -10.11 18.79
N VAL A 88 10.49 -9.45 17.78
CA VAL A 88 9.95 -10.05 16.57
C VAL A 88 10.68 -9.42 15.40
N GLN A 89 11.26 -10.23 14.51
CA GLN A 89 11.83 -9.74 13.26
C GLN A 89 10.69 -9.40 12.30
N TYR A 90 10.83 -8.33 11.53
CA TYR A 90 9.82 -7.88 10.57
C TYR A 90 10.48 -7.10 9.45
N HIS A 91 9.75 -6.94 8.34
CA HIS A 91 10.16 -6.03 7.29
C HIS A 91 9.16 -4.90 7.05
N VAL A 92 9.64 -3.77 6.54
CA VAL A 92 8.82 -2.68 6.02
C VAL A 92 9.15 -2.44 4.56
N GLY A 93 8.17 -2.66 3.70
CA GLY A 93 8.28 -2.50 2.26
C GLY A 93 7.15 -1.68 1.70
N THR A 94 7.06 -1.66 0.37
CA THR A 94 6.04 -0.87 -0.31
C THR A 94 5.50 -1.57 -1.54
N MET A 95 4.25 -1.23 -1.87
CA MET A 95 3.67 -1.60 -3.14
C MET A 95 4.17 -0.66 -4.24
N ILE A 96 4.71 -1.22 -5.32
CA ILE A 96 5.05 -0.52 -6.55
C ILE A 96 3.84 -0.60 -7.49
N GLU A 97 2.95 0.37 -7.32
CA GLU A 97 1.67 0.45 -8.05
C GLU A 97 1.37 1.84 -8.64
N VAL A 98 2.21 2.83 -8.33
CA VAL A 98 2.21 4.14 -8.98
C VAL A 98 3.37 4.19 -9.97
N PRO A 99 3.17 4.60 -11.25
CA PRO A 99 4.26 4.64 -12.23
C PRO A 99 5.48 5.44 -11.77
N ARG A 100 5.27 6.52 -11.02
CA ARG A 100 6.36 7.32 -10.44
C ARG A 100 7.22 6.53 -9.46
N ALA A 101 6.64 5.60 -8.70
CA ALA A 101 7.40 4.74 -7.80
C ALA A 101 8.32 3.79 -8.57
N ALA A 102 7.85 3.23 -9.70
CA ALA A 102 8.69 2.42 -10.58
C ALA A 102 9.84 3.25 -11.19
N LEU A 103 9.58 4.50 -11.59
CA LEU A 103 10.61 5.40 -12.12
C LEU A 103 11.66 5.82 -11.09
N MET A 104 11.29 5.87 -9.81
CA MET A 104 12.14 6.28 -8.69
C MET A 104 12.57 5.08 -7.82
N ALA A 105 12.48 3.86 -8.35
CA ALA A 105 12.63 2.63 -7.58
C ALA A 105 14.00 2.53 -6.90
N ASP A 106 15.07 3.03 -7.53
CA ASP A 106 16.43 3.11 -6.97
C ASP A 106 16.48 3.91 -5.66
N SER A 107 15.69 4.97 -5.57
CA SER A 107 15.62 5.85 -4.42
C SER A 107 14.66 5.32 -3.36
N ILE A 108 13.54 4.71 -3.78
CA ILE A 108 12.58 4.05 -2.87
C ILE A 108 13.24 2.83 -2.19
N ALA A 109 14.06 2.07 -2.91
CA ALA A 109 14.77 0.89 -2.38
C ALA A 109 15.78 1.22 -1.26
N LYS A 110 16.12 2.50 -1.06
CA LYS A 110 16.95 2.93 0.09
C LYS A 110 16.19 2.91 1.41
N VAL A 111 14.85 2.86 1.37
CA VAL A 111 13.97 2.84 2.54
C VAL A 111 13.19 1.52 2.61
N ALA A 112 12.69 1.02 1.48
CA ALA A 112 11.95 -0.22 1.42
C ALA A 112 12.87 -1.45 1.53
N GLU A 113 12.47 -2.42 2.35
CA GLU A 113 13.15 -3.71 2.48
C GLU A 113 12.63 -4.76 1.48
N PHE A 114 11.45 -4.53 0.90
CA PHE A 114 10.90 -5.32 -0.19
C PHE A 114 9.97 -4.48 -1.09
N PHE A 115 9.79 -4.94 -2.32
CA PHE A 115 8.77 -4.43 -3.25
C PHE A 115 7.73 -5.49 -3.55
N SER A 116 6.48 -5.07 -3.62
CA SER A 116 5.38 -5.86 -4.17
C SER A 116 4.77 -5.12 -5.34
N PHE A 117 4.67 -5.73 -6.51
CA PHE A 117 4.09 -5.06 -7.68
C PHE A 117 2.56 -5.19 -7.64
N GLY A 118 1.88 -4.08 -7.36
CA GLY A 118 0.43 -3.97 -7.49
C GLY A 118 0.05 -3.78 -8.95
N THR A 119 0.19 -4.82 -9.76
CA THR A 119 0.05 -4.72 -11.22
C THR A 119 -1.33 -4.28 -11.67
N ASN A 120 -2.38 -4.50 -10.89
CA ASN A 120 -3.71 -3.98 -11.19
C ASN A 120 -3.70 -2.44 -11.28
N ASP A 121 -3.35 -1.76 -10.19
CA ASP A 121 -3.29 -0.31 -10.14
C ASP A 121 -2.17 0.25 -11.04
N LEU A 122 -1.03 -0.45 -11.13
CA LEU A 122 0.04 -0.06 -12.04
C LEU A 122 -0.39 -0.09 -13.51
N THR A 123 -1.11 -1.14 -13.94
CA THR A 123 -1.68 -1.23 -15.28
C THR A 123 -2.71 -0.14 -15.51
N GLN A 124 -3.61 0.09 -14.54
CA GLN A 124 -4.60 1.16 -14.65
C GLN A 124 -3.92 2.53 -14.88
N MET A 125 -2.91 2.88 -14.08
CA MET A 125 -2.21 4.16 -14.19
C MET A 125 -1.30 4.25 -15.42
N THR A 126 -0.72 3.13 -15.86
CA THR A 126 0.17 3.10 -17.03
C THR A 126 -0.62 3.25 -18.34
N TYR A 127 -1.74 2.55 -18.46
CA TYR A 127 -2.61 2.67 -19.64
C TYR A 127 -3.56 3.86 -19.58
N GLY A 128 -3.82 4.40 -18.38
CA GLY A 128 -4.91 5.35 -18.17
C GLY A 128 -6.28 4.69 -18.26
N PHE A 129 -6.37 3.40 -17.92
CA PHE A 129 -7.61 2.63 -17.99
C PHE A 129 -8.24 2.50 -16.60
N SER A 130 -9.48 2.96 -16.46
CA SER A 130 -10.32 2.58 -15.32
C SER A 130 -10.76 1.13 -15.50
N ARG A 131 -10.44 0.26 -14.55
CA ARG A 131 -10.84 -1.16 -14.60
C ARG A 131 -12.36 -1.31 -14.62
N ASP A 132 -13.08 -0.43 -13.94
CA ASP A 132 -14.55 -0.46 -13.89
C ASP A 132 -15.19 -0.03 -15.22
N ASP A 133 -14.48 0.76 -16.02
CA ASP A 133 -15.00 1.33 -17.29
C ASP A 133 -14.44 0.67 -18.55
N ILE A 134 -13.33 -0.08 -18.46
CA ILE A 134 -12.62 -0.62 -19.63
C ILE A 134 -13.49 -1.55 -20.48
N SER A 135 -14.43 -2.27 -19.86
CA SER A 135 -15.37 -3.18 -20.52
C SER A 135 -16.19 -2.51 -21.64
N LYS A 136 -16.37 -1.18 -21.58
CA LYS A 136 -17.09 -0.39 -22.59
C LYS A 136 -16.39 -0.35 -23.95
N PHE A 137 -15.06 -0.55 -24.00
CA PHE A 137 -14.29 -0.45 -25.25
C PHE A 137 -13.29 -1.60 -25.48
N LEU A 138 -12.95 -2.38 -24.45
CA LEU A 138 -11.99 -3.48 -24.57
C LEU A 138 -12.32 -4.48 -25.68
N PRO A 139 -13.58 -4.96 -25.84
CA PRO A 139 -13.91 -5.90 -26.92
C PRO A 139 -13.55 -5.34 -28.31
N THR A 140 -13.83 -4.05 -28.54
CA THR A 140 -13.49 -3.36 -29.79
C THR A 140 -11.98 -3.24 -29.99
N TYR A 141 -11.21 -3.03 -28.92
CA TYR A 141 -9.74 -2.97 -29.00
C TYR A 141 -9.15 -4.32 -29.38
N LEU A 142 -9.68 -5.42 -28.83
CA LEU A 142 -9.26 -6.78 -29.14
C LEU A 142 -9.64 -7.17 -30.57
N GLU A 143 -10.89 -6.90 -30.99
CA GLU A 143 -11.37 -7.19 -32.35
C GLU A 143 -10.53 -6.47 -33.42
N LYS A 144 -10.16 -5.22 -33.15
CA LYS A 144 -9.31 -4.41 -34.05
C LYS A 144 -7.82 -4.74 -33.96
N GLY A 145 -7.40 -5.64 -33.06
CA GLY A 145 -6.00 -5.96 -32.82
C GLY A 145 -5.16 -4.81 -32.23
N ILE A 146 -5.82 -3.79 -31.66
CA ILE A 146 -5.14 -2.67 -30.96
C ILE A 146 -4.47 -3.20 -29.69
N LEU A 147 -5.13 -4.12 -28.98
CA LEU A 147 -4.55 -4.92 -27.91
C LEU A 147 -4.61 -6.40 -28.30
N GLN A 148 -3.59 -7.15 -27.89
CA GLN A 148 -3.52 -8.59 -28.12
C GLN A 148 -4.24 -9.40 -27.03
N SER A 149 -4.35 -8.84 -25.83
CA SER A 149 -5.01 -9.46 -24.67
C SER A 149 -5.57 -8.38 -23.73
N ASP A 150 -6.42 -8.79 -22.79
CA ASP A 150 -6.83 -7.94 -21.67
C ASP A 150 -5.60 -7.63 -20.80
N PRO A 151 -5.23 -6.35 -20.59
CA PRO A 151 -4.05 -6.00 -19.80
C PRO A 151 -4.23 -6.24 -18.29
N PHE A 152 -5.43 -6.59 -17.83
CA PHE A 152 -5.72 -6.92 -16.43
C PHE A 152 -5.74 -8.43 -16.11
N GLN A 153 -5.42 -9.29 -17.09
CA GLN A 153 -5.34 -10.75 -16.93
C GLN A 153 -3.90 -11.25 -16.87
#